data_AF-A0A346TP52-F1
#
_entry.id   AF-A0A346TP52-F1
#
_cell.length_a   1.000
_cell.length_b   1.000
_cell.length_c   1.000
_cell.angle_alpha   90.00
_cell.angle_beta   90.00
_cell.angle_gamma   90.00
#
_symmetry.space_group_name_H-M   'P 1'
#
loop_
_entity.id
_entity.type
_entity.pdbx_description
1 polymer ?
#
loop_
_entity_poly.entity_id
_entity_poly.type
_entity_poly.pdbx_seq_one_letter_code
_entity_poly.pdbx_strand_id
1 'polypeptide(L)' 'MKEQNKKVIYYYYDHDGNRRLLSIGTLDSCLLTSIESRLALYKKNNPDLDSLFVQIDGVEFKLL' A
#
# COMPACT_ATOMS: atom_id res chain seq x y z
N MET A 1 -4.52 -11.42 24.25
CA MET A 1 -4.96 -10.34 23.34
C MET A 1 -5.08 -10.95 21.95
N LYS A 2 -6.24 -10.91 21.30
CA LYS A 2 -6.36 -11.36 19.89
C LYS A 2 -5.62 -10.34 19.03
N GLU A 3 -4.52 -10.74 18.40
CA GLU A 3 -3.90 -9.97 17.32
C GLU A 3 -4.99 -9.66 16.29
N GLN A 4 -5.37 -8.39 16.19
CA GLN A 4 -6.22 -7.91 15.12
C GLN A 4 -5.35 -7.90 13.87
N ASN A 5 -5.24 -9.05 13.20
CA ASN A 5 -4.58 -9.24 11.92
C ASN A 5 -5.32 -8.47 10.82
N LYS A 6 -5.33 -7.14 10.91
CA LYS A 6 -5.99 -6.25 9.96
C LYS A 6 -5.25 -6.39 8.64
N LYS A 7 -5.98 -6.71 7.56
CA LYS A 7 -5.37 -6.80 6.24
C LYS A 7 -4.96 -5.41 5.75
N VAL A 8 -3.79 -5.34 5.15
CA VAL A 8 -3.23 -4.14 4.51
C VAL A 8 -3.08 -4.44 3.02
N ILE A 9 -3.61 -3.59 2.15
CA ILE A 9 -3.56 -3.77 0.71
C ILE A 9 -2.93 -2.53 0.09
N TYR A 10 -1.84 -2.70 -0.65
CA TYR A 10 -1.18 -1.64 -1.43
C TYR A 10 -1.58 -1.76 -2.90
N TYR A 11 -1.93 -0.65 -3.52
CA TYR A 11 -2.34 -0.58 -4.91
C TYR A 11 -2.21 0.84 -5.46
N TYR A 12 -2.30 0.96 -6.78
CA TYR A 12 -2.38 2.24 -7.46
C TYR A 12 -3.45 2.24 -8.54
N TYR A 13 -3.78 3.40 -9.08
CA TYR A 13 -4.63 3.51 -10.26
C TYR A 13 -3.76 3.74 -11.50
N ASP A 14 -3.95 2.91 -12.53
CA ASP A 14 -3.29 3.14 -13.82
C ASP A 14 -3.94 4.31 -14.59
N HIS A 15 -3.40 4.62 -15.77
CA HIS A 15 -3.88 5.73 -16.61
C HIS A 15 -5.35 5.60 -17.02
N ASP A 16 -5.88 4.38 -17.10
CA ASP A 16 -7.27 4.10 -17.42
C ASP A 16 -8.18 4.14 -16.17
N GLY A 17 -7.62 4.46 -15.00
CA GLY A 17 -8.33 4.48 -13.73
C GLY A 17 -8.59 3.10 -13.13
N ASN A 18 -7.90 2.05 -13.60
CA ASN A 18 -8.05 0.71 -13.04
C ASN A 18 -7.17 0.52 -11.82
N ARG A 19 -7.73 -0.10 -10.78
CA ARG A 19 -6.99 -0.48 -9.57
C ARG A 19 -6.02 -1.62 -9.88
N ARG A 20 -4.73 -1.38 -9.65
CA ARG A 20 -3.64 -2.34 -9.81
C ARG A 20 -3.05 -2.72 -8.46
N LEU A 21 -3.18 -3.99 -8.11
CA LEU A 21 -2.65 -4.54 -6.86
C LEU A 21 -1.12 -4.55 -6.88
N LEU A 22 -0.50 -4.08 -5.80
CA LEU A 22 0.95 -4.15 -5.59
C LEU A 22 1.34 -5.19 -4.55
N SER A 23 0.64 -5.23 -3.41
CA SER A 23 0.94 -6.17 -2.32
C SER A 23 -0.21 -6.28 -1.33
N ILE A 24 -0.30 -7.42 -0.66
CA ILE A 24 -1.18 -7.66 0.48
C ILE A 24 -0.31 -8.06 1.66
N GLY A 25 -0.62 -7.52 2.83
CA GLY A 25 0.04 -7.84 4.10
C GLY A 25 -0.93 -7.82 5.26
N THR A 26 -0.37 -7.95 6.46
CA THR A 26 -1.10 -7.88 7.73
C THR A 26 -0.55 -6.71 8.52
N LEU A 27 -1.41 -5.90 9.12
CA LEU A 27 -0.99 -4.76 9.93
C LEU A 27 -0.31 -5.27 11.19
N ASP A 28 1.00 -5.31 11.14
CA ASP A 28 1.88 -5.54 12.28
C ASP A 28 2.81 -4.33 12.45
N SER A 29 3.43 -4.20 13.63
CA SER A 29 4.29 -3.07 13.97
C SER A 29 5.53 -2.95 13.07
N CYS A 30 5.95 -4.02 12.40
CA CYS A 30 7.08 -4.03 11.47
C CYS A 30 6.70 -3.43 10.11
N LEU A 31 5.40 -3.47 9.75
CA LEU A 31 4.90 -3.01 8.46
C LEU A 31 4.98 -1.48 8.31
N LEU A 32 4.76 -0.75 9.41
CA LEU A 32 4.93 0.72 9.46
C LEU A 32 6.39 1.13 9.21
N THR A 33 7.34 0.42 9.82
CA THR A 33 8.78 0.68 9.66
C THR A 33 9.27 0.39 8.24
N SER A 34 8.59 -0.52 7.52
CA SER A 34 8.95 -0.90 6.16
C SER A 34 8.25 -0.07 5.07
N ILE A 35 7.28 0.79 5.44
CA ILE A 35 6.44 1.48 4.46
C ILE A 35 7.28 2.40 3.56
N GLU A 36 8.24 3.14 4.11
CA GLU A 36 9.11 4.04 3.33
C GLU A 36 9.97 3.28 2.33
N SER A 37 10.54 2.14 2.73
CA SER A 37 11.33 1.30 1.82
C SER A 37 10.47 0.70 0.69
N ARG A 38 9.22 0.34 1.00
CA ARG A 38 8.25 -0.13 0.00
C ARG A 38 7.83 0.99 -0.96
N LEU A 39 7.56 2.19 -0.44
CA LEU A 39 7.27 3.39 -1.24
C LEU A 39 8.41 3.68 -2.22
N ALA A 40 9.65 3.66 -1.74
CA ALA A 40 10.84 3.87 -2.56
C ALA A 40 10.98 2.79 -3.66
N LEU A 41 10.72 1.52 -3.33
CA LEU A 41 10.73 0.42 -4.30
C LEU A 41 9.67 0.62 -5.39
N TYR A 42 8.45 0.99 -5.01
CA TYR A 42 7.36 1.19 -5.98
C TYR A 42 7.59 2.39 -6.88
N LYS A 43 8.09 3.51 -6.35
CA LYS A 43 8.50 4.67 -7.17
C LYS A 43 9.67 4.34 -8.10
N LYS A 44 10.65 3.54 -7.64
CA LYS A 44 11.79 3.13 -8.48
C LYS A 44 11.33 2.32 -9.70
N ASN A 45 10.35 1.43 -9.51
CA ASN A 45 9.83 0.59 -10.59
C ASN A 45 8.82 1.32 -11.47
N ASN A 46 8.13 2.33 -10.92
CA ASN A 46 7.13 3.15 -11.60
C ASN A 46 7.37 4.63 -11.25
N PRO A 47 8.22 5.35 -12.01
CA PRO A 47 8.59 6.74 -11.69
C PRO A 47 7.40 7.70 -11.62
N ASP A 48 6.40 7.46 -12.45
CA ASP A 48 5.17 8.26 -12.57
C ASP A 48 4.07 7.85 -11.58
N LEU A 49 4.40 7.04 -10.57
CA LEU A 49 3.47 6.57 -9.56
C LEU A 49 3.11 7.70 -8.57
N ASP A 50 2.05 8.44 -8.89
CA ASP A 50 1.48 9.53 -8.08
C ASP A 50 0.08 9.21 -7.53
N SER A 51 -0.31 7.94 -7.65
CA SER A 51 -1.64 7.43 -7.29
C SER A 51 -1.51 6.24 -6.34
N LEU A 52 -0.63 6.31 -5.34
CA LEU A 52 -0.37 5.17 -4.46
C LEU A 52 -1.28 5.21 -3.23
N PHE A 53 -1.95 4.08 -2.97
CA PHE A 53 -2.90 3.93 -1.88
C PHE A 53 -2.57 2.72 -1.01
N VAL A 54 -2.98 2.82 0.24
CA VAL A 54 -3.06 1.71 1.17
C VAL A 54 -4.48 1.59 1.71
N GLN A 55 -5.01 0.38 1.72
CA GLN A 55 -6.28 0.07 2.36
C GLN A 55 -6.04 -0.78 3.60
N ILE A 56 -6.53 -0.32 4.74
CA ILE A 56 -6.42 -1.00 6.03
C ILE A 56 -7.83 -1.20 6.56
N ASP A 57 -8.22 -2.46 6.78
CA ASP A 57 -9.53 -2.80 7.35
C ASP A 57 -10.71 -2.16 6.58
N GLY A 58 -10.58 -2.10 5.25
CA GLY A 58 -11.59 -1.49 4.37
C GLY A 58 -11.42 0.01 4.12
N VAL A 59 -10.65 0.73 4.94
CA VAL A 59 -10.45 2.18 4.82
C VAL A 59 -9.25 2.48 3.93
N GLU A 60 -9.44 3.34 2.93
CA GLU A 60 -8.40 3.75 1.97
C GLU A 60 -7.68 5.03 2.44
N PHE A 61 -6.35 5.05 2.27
CA PHE A 61 -5.48 6.18 2.54
C PHE A 61 -4.57 6.42 1.33
N LYS A 62 -4.49 7.68 0.87
CA LYS A 62 -3.55 8.10 -0.16
C LYS A 62 -2.17 8.33 0.46
N LEU A 63 -1.13 7.75 -0.14
CA LEU A 63 0.26 7.85 0.34
C LEU A 63 1.11 8.83 -0.49
N LEU A 64 0.83 8.92 -1.79
CA LEU A 64 1.45 9.80 -2.78
C LEU A 64 0.32 10.36 -3.63
#